data_AF-A0A7K3IY87-F1
#
_entry.id   AF-A0A7K3IY87-F1
#
_cell.length_a   1.000
_cell.length_b   1.000
_cell.length_c   1.000
_cell.angle_alpha   90.00
_cell.angle_beta   90.00
_cell.angle_gamma   90.00
#
_symmetry.space_group_name_H-M   'P 1'
#
loop_
_entity.id
_entity.type
_entity.pdbx_description
1 polymer ?
#
loop_
_entity_poly.entity_id
_entity_poly.type
_entity_poly.pdbx_seq_one_letter_code
_entity_poly.pdbx_strand_id
1 'polypeptide(L)'
;MEEFKGISAEVMVLVEKWESRLLNFSVEVIELRKNIQNRTIKQILGHLIDSTSNNIHRIVHLQYQRSPFSFPNYATFGNNDRWIAIQDYQNEDWGNMVQLWKYML
;
A
#
# COMPACT_ATOMS: atom_id res chain seq x y z
N MET A 1 24.56 6.68 -2.13
CA MET A 1 23.46 5.76 -2.49
C MET A 1 23.73 4.31 -2.08
N GLU A 2 24.98 3.91 -1.84
CA GLU A 2 25.30 2.52 -1.45
C GLU A 2 24.68 2.07 -0.12
N GLU A 3 24.39 3.04 0.76
CA GLU A 3 23.74 2.83 2.07
C GLU A 3 22.38 2.13 1.98
N PHE A 4 21.62 2.31 0.88
CA PHE A 4 20.29 1.71 0.73
C PHE A 4 20.25 0.49 -0.20
N LYS A 5 21.36 0.17 -0.86
CA LYS A 5 21.40 -0.87 -1.90
C LYS A 5 20.97 -2.25 -1.39
N GLY A 6 21.39 -2.60 -0.17
CA GLY A 6 21.00 -3.87 0.47
C GLY A 6 19.49 -3.92 0.74
N ILE A 7 18.93 -2.85 1.31
CA ILE A 7 17.50 -2.74 1.62
C ILE A 7 16.68 -2.77 0.33
N SER A 8 17.07 -2.01 -0.70
CA SER A 8 16.37 -2.00 -1.99
C SER A 8 16.35 -3.38 -2.64
N ALA A 9 17.48 -4.11 -2.62
CA ALA A 9 17.52 -5.47 -3.17
C ALA A 9 16.61 -6.43 -2.40
N GLU A 10 16.59 -6.34 -1.07
CA GLU A 10 15.70 -7.16 -0.23
C GLU A 10 14.23 -6.85 -0.51
N VAL A 11 13.85 -5.57 -0.62
CA VAL A 11 12.48 -5.16 -0.95
C VAL A 11 12.06 -5.73 -2.31
N MET A 12 12.91 -5.64 -3.34
CA MET A 12 12.60 -6.19 -4.66
C MET A 12 12.33 -7.70 -4.61
N VAL A 13 13.15 -8.47 -3.90
CA VAL A 13 12.95 -9.92 -3.72
C VAL A 13 11.64 -10.21 -3.00
N LEU A 14 11.30 -9.41 -1.97
CA LEU A 14 10.04 -9.56 -1.24
C LEU A 14 8.84 -9.22 -2.13
N VAL A 15 8.92 -8.17 -2.94
CA VAL A 15 7.84 -7.75 -3.85
C VAL A 15 7.54 -8.87 -4.86
N GLU A 16 8.56 -9.43 -5.53
CA GLU A 16 8.39 -10.53 -6.49
C GLU A 16 7.77 -11.79 -5.85
N LYS A 17 8.27 -12.15 -4.67
CA LYS A 17 7.75 -13.29 -3.91
C LYS A 17 6.28 -13.09 -3.50
N TRP A 18 5.93 -11.89 -3.07
CA TRP A 18 4.57 -11.60 -2.60
C TRP A 18 3.59 -11.36 -3.74
N GLU A 19 4.00 -10.75 -4.85
CA GLU A 19 3.17 -10.68 -6.07
C GLU A 19 2.69 -12.08 -6.46
N SER A 20 3.63 -13.02 -6.58
CA SER A 20 3.33 -14.41 -6.95
C SER A 20 2.37 -15.06 -5.94
N ARG A 21 2.52 -14.78 -4.64
CA ARG A 21 1.63 -15.31 -3.61
C ARG A 21 0.23 -14.69 -3.66
N LEU A 22 0.14 -13.37 -3.81
CA LEU A 22 -1.10 -12.63 -3.85
C LEU A 22 -1.96 -13.04 -5.05
N LEU A 23 -1.36 -13.21 -6.24
CA LEU A 23 -2.06 -13.66 -7.44
C LEU A 23 -2.58 -15.10 -7.35
N ASN A 24 -1.99 -15.92 -6.46
CA ASN A 24 -2.40 -17.32 -6.26
C ASN A 24 -3.39 -17.51 -5.10
N PHE A 25 -3.83 -16.45 -4.43
CA PHE A 25 -4.88 -16.57 -3.42
C PHE A 25 -6.23 -16.91 -4.07
N SER A 26 -7.03 -17.72 -3.38
CA SER A 26 -8.41 -17.99 -3.82
C SER A 26 -9.29 -16.75 -3.59
N VAL A 27 -10.35 -16.63 -4.38
CA VAL A 27 -11.37 -15.57 -4.24
C VAL A 27 -11.92 -15.53 -2.81
N GLU A 28 -12.22 -16.69 -2.23
CA GLU A 28 -12.70 -16.80 -0.84
C GLU A 28 -11.72 -16.15 0.16
N VAL A 29 -10.42 -16.40 -0.01
CA VAL A 29 -9.37 -15.81 0.83
C VAL A 29 -9.36 -14.29 0.68
N ILE A 30 -9.37 -13.82 -0.57
CA ILE A 30 -9.23 -12.40 -0.92
C ILE A 30 -10.45 -11.59 -0.44
N GLU A 31 -11.65 -12.15 -0.57
CA GLU A 31 -12.91 -11.42 -0.36
C GLU A 31 -13.54 -11.64 1.01
N LEU A 32 -13.36 -12.80 1.65
CA LEU A 32 -14.13 -13.17 2.85
C LEU A 32 -13.31 -13.19 4.14
N ARG A 33 -12.01 -13.54 4.08
CA ARG A 33 -11.19 -13.58 5.30
C ARG A 33 -10.95 -12.18 5.81
N LYS A 34 -11.04 -12.02 7.14
CA LYS A 34 -10.86 -10.73 7.81
C LYS A 34 -9.85 -10.80 8.94
N ASN A 35 -9.13 -9.71 9.14
CA ASN A 35 -8.27 -9.54 10.31
C ASN A 35 -9.07 -9.07 11.54
N ILE A 36 -8.38 -8.85 12.67
CA ILE A 36 -8.98 -8.35 13.91
C ILE A 36 -9.58 -6.93 13.81
N GLN A 37 -9.20 -6.17 12.77
CA GLN A 37 -9.77 -4.85 12.45
C GLN A 37 -10.93 -4.96 11.46
N ASN A 38 -11.45 -6.16 11.21
CA ASN A 38 -12.54 -6.45 10.28
C ASN A 38 -12.24 -6.06 8.81
N ARG A 39 -10.97 -6.07 8.40
CA ARG A 39 -10.54 -5.76 7.03
C ARG A 39 -10.28 -7.03 6.22
N THR A 40 -10.76 -7.06 4.98
CA THR A 40 -10.44 -8.11 4.02
C THR A 40 -9.01 -8.01 3.51
N ILE A 41 -8.52 -9.05 2.82
CA ILE A 41 -7.19 -9.00 2.19
C ILE A 41 -7.13 -7.89 1.11
N LYS A 42 -8.21 -7.68 0.34
CA LYS A 42 -8.32 -6.53 -0.57
C LYS A 42 -8.12 -5.21 0.17
N GLN A 43 -8.84 -5.00 1.27
CA GLN A 43 -8.74 -3.76 2.05
C GLN A 43 -7.37 -3.57 2.70
N ILE A 44 -6.69 -4.66 3.09
CA ILE A 44 -5.33 -4.60 3.62
C ILE A 44 -4.34 -4.21 2.52
N LEU A 45 -4.42 -4.81 1.33
CA LEU A 45 -3.53 -4.45 0.22
C LEU A 45 -3.80 -3.02 -0.26
N GLY A 46 -5.08 -2.64 -0.36
CA GLY A 46 -5.48 -1.27 -0.68
C GLY A 46 -4.93 -0.24 0.32
N HIS A 47 -4.97 -0.55 1.61
CA HIS A 47 -4.34 0.30 2.62
C HIS A 47 -2.82 0.47 2.44
N LEU A 48 -2.13 -0.57 1.95
CA LEU A 48 -0.72 -0.47 1.60
C LEU A 48 -0.50 0.43 0.38
N ILE A 49 -1.34 0.31 -0.65
CA ILE A 49 -1.32 1.18 -1.84
C ILE A 49 -1.48 2.65 -1.45
N ASP A 50 -2.47 2.96 -0.60
CA ASP A 50 -2.69 4.31 -0.09
C ASP A 50 -1.46 4.84 0.67
N SER A 51 -0.81 3.99 1.48
CA SER A 51 0.37 4.37 2.28
C SER A 51 1.56 4.72 1.40
N THR A 52 1.81 3.89 0.39
CA THR A 52 2.90 4.09 -0.55
C THR A 52 2.65 5.34 -1.41
N SER A 53 1.41 5.53 -1.89
CA SER A 53 0.99 6.74 -2.61
C SER A 53 1.30 8.00 -1.81
N ASN A 54 0.87 8.03 -0.54
CA ASN A 54 1.07 9.17 0.33
C ASN A 54 2.56 9.42 0.64
N ASN A 55 3.38 8.36 0.75
CA ASN A 55 4.82 8.50 0.95
C ASN A 55 5.54 9.04 -0.30
N ILE A 56 5.16 8.62 -1.51
CA ILE A 56 5.70 9.17 -2.75
C ILE A 56 5.47 10.69 -2.81
N HIS A 57 4.24 11.14 -2.52
CA HIS A 57 3.94 12.57 -2.44
C HIS A 57 4.81 13.28 -1.41
N ARG A 58 4.95 12.74 -0.19
CA ARG A 58 5.83 13.31 0.84
C ARG A 58 7.27 13.46 0.36
N ILE A 59 7.84 12.44 -0.26
CA ILE A 59 9.23 12.46 -0.78
C ILE A 59 9.41 13.55 -1.82
N VAL A 60 8.45 13.71 -2.75
CA VAL A 60 8.48 14.76 -3.76
C VAL A 60 8.39 16.15 -3.13
N HIS A 61 7.44 16.35 -2.20
CA HIS A 61 7.28 17.62 -1.47
C HIS A 61 8.52 17.99 -0.64
N LEU A 62 9.20 17.01 -0.04
CA LEU A 62 10.44 17.23 0.71
C LEU A 62 11.57 17.82 -0.15
N GLN A 63 11.57 17.60 -1.47
CA GLN A 63 12.64 18.10 -2.33
C GLN A 63 12.66 19.62 -2.49
N TYR A 64 11.52 20.30 -2.25
CA TYR A 64 11.39 21.74 -2.55
C TYR A 64 10.72 22.56 -1.46
N GLN A 65 10.02 21.95 -0.50
CA GLN A 65 9.44 22.68 0.62
C GLN A 65 10.53 23.26 1.53
N ARG A 66 10.28 24.45 2.08
CA ARG A 66 11.13 25.05 3.11
C ARG A 66 10.67 24.59 4.49
N SER A 67 11.63 24.40 5.39
CA SER A 67 11.35 24.11 6.80
C SER A 67 10.56 25.26 7.45
N PRO A 68 9.56 24.98 8.32
CA PRO A 68 9.11 23.65 8.75
C PRO A 68 8.25 22.93 7.69
N PHE A 69 8.39 21.61 7.59
CA PHE A 69 7.60 20.79 6.67
C PHE A 69 6.15 20.64 7.15
N SER A 70 5.22 20.62 6.20
CA SER A 70 3.80 20.38 6.47
C SER A 70 3.22 19.41 5.44
N PHE A 71 2.60 18.33 5.93
CA PHE A 71 1.99 17.30 5.11
C PHE A 71 0.56 17.02 5.59
N PRO A 72 -0.38 16.71 4.68
CA PRO A 72 -1.70 16.24 5.05
C PRO A 72 -1.63 14.99 5.94
N ASN A 73 -2.57 14.90 6.88
CA ASN A 73 -2.78 13.68 7.64
C ASN A 73 -3.41 12.61 6.72
N TYR A 74 -2.89 11.39 6.82
CA TYR A 74 -3.28 10.27 5.98
C TYR A 74 -3.89 9.12 6.80
N ALA A 75 -3.29 8.74 7.94
CA ALA A 75 -3.59 7.45 8.57
C ALA A 75 -3.63 7.47 10.12
N THR A 76 -4.03 8.57 10.74
CA THR A 76 -4.29 8.63 12.18
C THR A 76 -5.76 8.92 12.47
N PHE A 77 -6.21 8.65 13.69
CA PHE A 77 -7.58 8.92 14.16
C PHE A 77 -8.68 8.25 13.31
N GLY A 78 -8.43 7.02 12.83
CA GLY A 78 -9.39 6.24 12.04
C GLY A 78 -9.49 6.65 10.56
N ASN A 79 -8.67 7.59 10.09
CA ASN A 79 -8.75 8.09 8.72
C ASN A 79 -8.42 7.02 7.66
N ASN A 80 -7.70 5.97 8.04
CA ASN A 80 -7.37 4.82 7.20
C ASN A 80 -8.64 4.12 6.70
N ASP A 81 -9.63 3.93 7.58
CA ASP A 81 -10.89 3.27 7.21
C ASP A 81 -11.71 4.15 6.27
N ARG A 82 -11.63 5.49 6.43
CA ARG A 82 -12.24 6.44 5.50
C ARG A 82 -11.60 6.33 4.11
N TRP A 83 -10.27 6.26 4.01
CA TRP A 83 -9.59 6.16 2.72
C TRP A 83 -9.89 4.83 2.02
N ILE A 84 -9.82 3.72 2.76
CA ILE A 84 -10.21 2.39 2.26
C ILE A 84 -11.65 2.42 1.71
N ALA A 85 -12.57 3.09 2.41
CA ALA A 85 -13.95 3.21 1.97
C ALA A 85 -14.12 4.12 0.73
N ILE A 86 -13.36 5.22 0.63
CA ILE A 86 -13.40 6.13 -0.53
C ILE A 86 -12.87 5.44 -1.79
N GLN A 87 -11.79 4.67 -1.66
CA GLN A 87 -11.16 3.96 -2.79
C GLN A 87 -11.94 2.72 -3.23
N ASP A 88 -12.88 2.24 -2.40
CA ASP A 88 -13.71 1.06 -2.66
C ASP A 88 -12.93 -0.20 -3.07
N TYR A 89 -11.81 -0.44 -2.38
CA TYR A 89 -10.91 -1.55 -2.70
C TYR A 89 -11.55 -2.94 -2.68
N GLN A 90 -12.67 -3.12 -1.99
CA GLN A 90 -13.37 -4.40 -1.96
C GLN A 90 -13.91 -4.79 -3.36
N ASN A 91 -14.34 -3.79 -4.13
CA ASN A 91 -14.97 -3.98 -5.45
C ASN A 91 -14.00 -3.82 -6.63
N GLU A 92 -12.74 -3.48 -6.37
CA GLU A 92 -11.71 -3.34 -7.42
C GLU A 92 -11.21 -4.71 -7.92
N ASP A 93 -10.68 -4.74 -9.15
CA ASP A 93 -10.05 -5.93 -9.71
C ASP A 93 -8.77 -6.30 -8.95
N TRP A 94 -8.67 -7.57 -8.55
CA TRP A 94 -7.55 -8.04 -7.73
C TRP A 94 -6.21 -8.00 -8.48
N GLY A 95 -6.21 -8.33 -9.77
CA GLY A 95 -5.01 -8.31 -10.60
C GLY A 95 -4.44 -6.89 -10.69
N ASN A 96 -5.30 -5.91 -10.98
CA ASN A 96 -4.94 -4.50 -11.03
C ASN A 96 -4.40 -4.01 -9.68
N MET A 97 -5.04 -4.36 -8.56
CA MET A 97 -4.56 -3.99 -7.22
C MET A 97 -3.16 -4.53 -6.93
N VAL A 98 -2.89 -5.80 -7.26
CA VAL A 98 -1.58 -6.41 -7.05
C VAL A 98 -0.52 -5.74 -7.91
N GLN A 99 -0.82 -5.43 -9.18
CA GLN A 99 0.12 -4.72 -10.05
C GLN A 99 0.36 -3.29 -9.57
N LEU A 100 -0.68 -2.56 -9.16
CA LEU A 100 -0.54 -1.22 -8.61
C LEU A 100 0.33 -1.24 -7.35
N TRP A 101 0.08 -2.16 -6.41
CA TRP A 101 0.92 -2.34 -5.23
C TRP A 101 2.39 -2.62 -5.58
N LYS A 102 2.63 -3.54 -6.53
CA LYS A 102 3.98 -3.92 -6.98
C LYS A 102 4.76 -2.74 -7.54
N TYR A 103 4.15 -1.95 -8.43
CA TYR A 103 4.84 -0.87 -9.12
C TYR A 103 4.98 0.41 -8.29
N MET A 104 4.35 0.47 -7.12
CA MET A 104 4.47 1.61 -6.22
C MET A 104 5.55 1.41 -5.15
N LEU A 105 5.96 0.17 -4.86
CA LEU A 105 7.01 -0.18 -3.89
C LEU A 105 8.41 -0.21 -4.51
#